data_AF-A0A8C6FV44-F1
#
_entry.id   AF-A0A8C6FV44-F1
#
_cell.length_a   1.000
_cell.length_b   1.000
_cell.length_c   1.000
_cell.angle_alpha   90.00
_cell.angle_beta   90.00
_cell.angle_gamma   90.00
#
_symmetry.space_group_name_H-M   'P 1'
#
loop_
_entity.id
_entity.type
_entity.pdbx_description
1 polymer ?
#
loop_
_entity_poly.entity_id
_entity_poly.type
_entity_poly.pdbx_seq_one_letter_code
_entity_poly.pdbx_strand_id
1 'polypeptide(L)'
;MPAGRPGPAAQSARRPPPLLPLLLLCVLGAPRAGSGADTAVISPQDPTLLIGSSLQATCSVRGDTPGATAEGLYWTLNGRRLPPELSRMLNASTMALALANLNGSRQQSGDNLVCHARDGSILAGSCLYVGLPPEKPFNISCWSRNMKDLTCRWTPGAHGETFLHTNYSLKYKLRWYGQDNTCEEYHTVGPHSCHIPKDLALFTPYEIWVEATNRLGSARSDVLTLDILDVVTTDPPPDVHVSRVGGLEDQLSVRWVSPPALKDFLFQAKYQIRYRVEDSVDWKVVDDVSNQTSCRLAGLKPGTVYFVQVRCNPFGIYGSKKAGIWSEWSHPTAASTPRSERPGPGGGACEPRGGEPSSGPVRRELKQFLGWLKKHAYCSNLSFRLYDQWRAWMQKSHKTRNQDEGILSSGRRGAARGPAR
;
A
#
# COMPACT_ATOMS: atom_id res chain seq x y z
N MET A 1 -21.01 13.23 -67.57
CA MET A 1 -22.44 12.90 -67.33
C MET A 1 -22.54 11.39 -67.36
N PRO A 2 -22.84 10.70 -66.26
CA PRO A 2 -24.12 10.82 -65.59
C PRO A 2 -24.04 11.00 -64.06
N ALA A 3 -25.23 11.30 -63.52
CA ALA A 3 -25.55 11.69 -62.16
C ALA A 3 -25.15 10.67 -61.07
N GLY A 4 -24.59 11.18 -59.98
CA GLY A 4 -24.36 10.44 -58.74
C GLY A 4 -25.67 10.15 -58.01
N ARG A 5 -25.80 8.91 -57.52
CA ARG A 5 -26.82 8.49 -56.57
C ARG A 5 -26.42 8.89 -55.14
N PRO A 6 -27.37 9.26 -54.26
CA PRO A 6 -27.08 9.59 -52.88
C PRO A 6 -26.87 8.32 -52.03
N GLY A 7 -25.87 8.36 -51.15
CA GLY A 7 -25.57 7.30 -50.18
C GLY A 7 -26.55 7.27 -48.98
N PRO A 8 -26.59 6.16 -48.22
CA PRO A 8 -27.54 5.99 -47.13
C PRO A 8 -27.13 6.75 -45.86
N ALA A 9 -28.15 7.19 -45.13
CA ALA A 9 -28.09 7.99 -43.92
C ALA A 9 -27.24 7.35 -42.80
N ALA A 10 -26.32 8.16 -42.24
CA ALA A 10 -25.58 7.84 -41.03
C ALA A 10 -26.50 7.98 -39.80
N GLN A 11 -26.59 6.91 -39.00
CA GLN A 11 -27.27 6.88 -37.72
C GLN A 11 -26.48 7.73 -36.70
N SER A 12 -27.11 8.81 -36.24
CA SER A 12 -26.60 9.66 -35.16
C SER A 12 -26.66 8.91 -33.82
N ALA A 13 -25.48 8.57 -33.29
CA ALA A 13 -25.32 8.10 -31.92
C ALA A 13 -25.61 9.26 -30.94
N ARG A 14 -26.64 9.09 -30.11
CA ARG A 14 -27.00 10.03 -29.04
C ARG A 14 -25.83 10.19 -28.06
N ARG A 15 -25.28 11.42 -27.96
CA ARG A 15 -24.39 11.83 -26.86
C ARG A 15 -25.21 11.99 -25.56
N PRO A 16 -24.69 11.61 -24.39
CA PRO A 16 -25.31 11.95 -23.12
C PRO A 16 -25.20 13.45 -22.85
N PRO A 17 -26.11 14.04 -22.04
CA PRO A 17 -26.09 15.48 -21.76
C PRO A 17 -24.90 15.83 -20.84
N PRO A 18 -24.40 17.08 -20.88
CA PRO A 18 -23.36 17.53 -19.98
C PRO A 18 -23.91 17.64 -18.55
N LEU A 19 -23.13 17.16 -17.59
CA LEU A 19 -23.37 17.41 -16.17
C LEU A 19 -23.08 18.89 -15.89
N LEU A 20 -24.13 19.65 -15.57
CA LEU A 20 -24.01 21.01 -15.03
C LEU A 20 -23.27 20.96 -13.69
N PRO A 21 -22.31 21.86 -13.42
CA PRO A 21 -21.74 21.98 -12.09
C PRO A 21 -22.81 22.58 -11.17
N LEU A 22 -23.17 21.85 -10.11
CA LEU A 22 -23.91 22.40 -8.99
C LEU A 22 -23.03 23.48 -8.36
N LEU A 23 -23.28 24.76 -8.67
CA LEU A 23 -22.79 25.86 -7.85
C LEU A 23 -23.49 25.73 -6.48
N LEU A 24 -22.77 25.20 -5.49
CA LEU A 24 -23.10 25.47 -4.09
C LEU A 24 -22.95 26.98 -3.90
N LEU A 25 -24.07 27.71 -3.90
CA LEU A 25 -24.10 29.02 -3.28
C LEU A 25 -23.84 28.80 -1.79
N CYS A 26 -22.57 28.93 -1.37
CA CYS A 26 -22.27 29.33 -0.01
C CYS A 26 -22.96 30.69 0.19
N VAL A 27 -24.11 30.67 0.84
CA VAL A 27 -24.69 31.89 1.41
C VAL A 27 -23.66 32.36 2.44
N LEU A 28 -22.80 33.27 2.03
CA LEU A 28 -22.05 34.12 2.94
C LEU A 28 -23.11 34.84 3.76
N GLY A 29 -23.38 34.30 4.95
CA GLY A 29 -24.07 35.06 5.98
C GLY A 29 -23.26 36.33 6.18
N ALA A 30 -23.81 37.45 5.70
CA ALA A 30 -23.32 38.76 6.10
C ALA A 30 -23.21 38.74 7.63
N PRO A 31 -22.09 39.19 8.21
CA PRO A 31 -22.02 39.28 9.66
C PRO A 31 -23.14 40.22 10.05
N ARG A 32 -24.12 39.71 10.80
CA ARG A 32 -25.00 40.57 11.56
C ARG A 32 -24.08 41.46 12.37
N ALA A 33 -24.15 42.76 12.13
CA ALA A 33 -23.50 43.78 12.93
C ALA A 33 -23.98 43.63 14.38
N GLY A 34 -23.25 42.83 15.14
CA GLY A 34 -23.30 42.81 16.59
C GLY A 34 -22.44 43.97 17.08
N SER A 35 -23.08 44.84 17.86
CA SER A 35 -22.51 45.62 18.97
C SER A 35 -21.00 45.42 19.18
N GLY A 36 -20.24 46.52 19.07
CA GLY A 36 -18.77 46.59 19.12
C GLY A 36 -18.08 45.44 19.83
N ALA A 37 -17.44 44.56 19.07
CA ALA A 37 -16.64 43.47 19.60
C ALA A 37 -15.32 44.06 20.12
N ASP A 38 -15.11 43.99 21.43
CA ASP A 38 -13.79 44.21 22.01
C ASP A 38 -12.78 43.32 21.28
N THR A 39 -11.86 43.94 20.54
CA THR A 39 -10.88 43.21 19.73
C THR A 39 -9.63 43.07 20.56
N ALA A 40 -9.40 41.87 21.12
CA ALA A 40 -8.13 41.57 21.75
C ALA A 40 -7.13 41.00 20.74
N VAL A 41 -5.85 41.26 20.97
CA VAL A 41 -4.76 40.74 20.14
C VAL A 41 -3.72 40.07 21.03
N ILE A 42 -3.31 38.86 20.63
CA ILE A 42 -2.18 38.16 21.25
C ILE A 42 -0.90 38.52 20.50
N SER A 43 0.18 38.77 21.23
CA SER A 43 1.51 39.02 20.64
C SER A 43 2.59 38.25 21.40
N PRO A 44 3.50 37.52 20.72
CA PRO A 44 3.52 37.29 19.27
C PRO A 44 2.37 36.39 18.80
N GLN A 45 1.92 36.60 17.56
CA GLN A 45 0.91 35.74 16.91
C GLN A 45 1.60 34.54 16.27
N ASP A 46 1.07 33.36 16.55
CA ASP A 46 1.51 32.06 16.03
C ASP A 46 3.03 31.77 16.11
N PRO A 47 3.67 31.98 17.29
CA PRO A 47 5.12 31.87 17.41
C PRO A 47 5.60 30.43 17.23
N THR A 48 6.80 30.29 16.67
CA THR A 48 7.53 29.02 16.59
C THR A 48 8.77 29.07 17.48
N LEU A 49 8.93 28.09 18.37
CA LEU A 49 9.97 28.03 19.38
C LEU A 49 10.65 26.66 19.44
N LEU A 50 11.89 26.63 19.94
CA LEU A 50 12.59 25.39 20.26
C LEU A 50 12.05 24.77 21.55
N ILE A 51 12.13 23.45 21.68
CA ILE A 51 11.90 22.78 22.98
C ILE A 51 12.85 23.35 24.03
N GLY A 52 12.34 23.57 25.24
CA GLY A 52 13.06 24.19 26.36
C GLY A 52 13.07 25.72 26.34
N SER A 53 12.57 26.35 25.27
CA SER A 53 12.45 27.81 25.18
C SER A 53 11.44 28.37 26.18
N SER A 54 11.52 29.68 26.40
CA SER A 54 10.52 30.45 27.13
C SER A 54 9.73 31.35 26.17
N LEU A 55 8.45 31.56 26.45
CA LEU A 55 7.56 32.47 25.71
C LEU A 55 7.11 33.60 26.64
N GLN A 56 7.26 34.83 26.19
CA GLN A 56 6.53 35.96 26.74
C GLN A 56 5.44 36.36 25.75
N ALA A 57 4.19 36.16 26.14
CA ALA A 57 3.03 36.54 25.34
C ALA A 57 2.26 37.66 26.04
N THR A 58 1.60 38.50 25.26
CA THR A 58 0.70 39.54 25.79
C THR A 58 -0.66 39.42 25.12
N CYS A 59 -1.72 39.71 25.86
CA CYS A 59 -3.07 39.87 25.36
C CYS A 59 -3.47 41.32 25.63
N SER A 60 -3.64 42.09 24.56
CA SER A 60 -4.01 43.50 24.64
C SER A 60 -5.43 43.68 24.13
N VAL A 61 -6.32 44.15 24.98
CA VAL A 61 -7.70 44.44 24.61
C VAL A 61 -7.77 45.86 24.05
N ARG A 62 -8.27 46.01 22.83
CA ARG A 62 -8.63 47.31 22.27
C ARG A 62 -10.14 47.47 22.38
N GLY A 63 -10.57 48.43 23.19
CA GLY A 63 -11.98 48.81 23.31
C GLY A 63 -12.19 50.24 22.83
N ASP A 64 -13.19 50.44 21.97
CA ASP A 64 -13.87 51.73 21.78
C ASP A 64 -14.88 51.98 22.92
N THR A 65 -15.03 51.04 23.86
CA THR A 65 -15.95 51.04 24.99
C THR A 65 -15.21 51.37 26.31
N PRO A 66 -15.79 52.25 27.16
CA PRO A 66 -15.25 52.49 28.50
C PRO A 66 -15.51 51.27 29.39
N GLY A 67 -14.49 50.43 29.61
CA GLY A 67 -14.59 49.26 30.50
C GLY A 67 -13.80 48.03 30.07
N ALA A 68 -13.26 48.01 28.85
CA ALA A 68 -12.38 46.94 28.37
C ALA A 68 -11.04 46.95 29.14
N THR A 69 -11.01 46.27 30.28
CA THR A 69 -9.85 46.19 31.18
C THR A 69 -9.18 44.84 31.07
N ALA A 70 -7.87 44.82 31.29
CA ALA A 70 -7.11 43.58 31.48
C ALA A 70 -7.47 42.86 32.80
N GLU A 71 -8.29 43.48 33.65
CA GLU A 71 -8.59 43.00 34.98
C GLU A 71 -9.57 41.81 34.95
N GLY A 72 -9.05 40.63 35.29
CA GLY A 72 -9.82 39.38 35.26
C GLY A 72 -9.73 38.62 33.94
N LEU A 73 -8.89 39.08 33.00
CA LEU A 73 -8.47 38.23 31.89
C LEU A 73 -7.75 36.99 32.43
N TYR A 74 -7.81 35.90 31.68
CA TYR A 74 -7.02 34.71 31.98
C TYR A 74 -6.64 33.95 30.72
N TRP A 75 -5.64 33.09 30.87
CA TRP A 75 -5.10 32.31 29.76
C TRP A 75 -5.48 30.84 29.88
N THR A 76 -5.69 30.20 28.74
CA THR A 76 -5.73 28.74 28.62
C THR A 76 -4.73 28.27 27.58
N LEU A 77 -4.07 27.14 27.85
CA LEU A 77 -3.26 26.41 26.88
C LEU A 77 -3.88 25.04 26.65
N ASN A 78 -4.24 24.73 25.40
CA ASN A 78 -4.92 23.49 25.01
C ASN A 78 -6.16 23.20 25.88
N GLY A 79 -6.96 24.24 26.14
CA GLY A 79 -8.18 24.16 26.95
C GLY A 79 -7.96 24.07 28.47
N ARG A 80 -6.70 24.02 28.95
CA ARG A 80 -6.39 24.02 30.39
C ARG A 80 -6.08 25.44 30.86
N ARG A 81 -6.76 25.88 31.92
CA ARG A 81 -6.50 27.19 32.54
C ARG A 81 -5.11 27.23 33.14
N LEU A 82 -4.35 28.26 32.79
CA LEU A 82 -3.00 28.47 33.30
C LEU A 82 -3.05 29.10 34.71
N PRO A 83 -2.11 28.75 35.61
CA PRO A 83 -2.01 29.36 36.93
C PRO A 83 -1.81 30.88 36.84
N PRO A 84 -2.49 31.67 37.69
CA PRO A 84 -2.42 33.13 37.64
C PRO A 84 -1.01 33.68 37.93
N GLU A 85 -0.15 32.92 38.60
CA GLU A 85 1.24 33.29 38.93
C GLU A 85 2.12 33.41 37.66
N LEU A 86 1.72 32.76 36.57
CA LEU A 86 2.39 32.88 35.28
C LEU A 86 2.00 34.16 34.53
N SER A 87 0.95 34.84 34.99
CA SER A 87 0.40 36.03 34.37
C SER A 87 0.67 37.27 35.22
N ARG A 88 0.85 38.42 34.55
CA ARG A 88 0.95 39.72 35.22
C ARG A 88 0.31 40.80 34.37
N MET A 89 -0.38 41.72 35.00
CA MET A 89 -0.90 42.90 34.32
C MET A 89 0.27 43.84 33.99
N LEU A 90 0.40 44.25 32.73
CA LEU A 90 1.40 45.24 32.30
C LEU A 90 0.87 46.66 32.42
N ASN A 91 -0.40 46.85 32.05
CA ASN A 91 -1.13 48.11 32.12
C ASN A 91 -2.64 47.80 32.17
N ALA A 92 -3.49 48.82 32.18
CA ALA A 92 -4.94 48.66 32.31
C ALA A 92 -5.61 47.86 31.18
N SER A 93 -4.98 47.72 30.00
CA SER A 93 -5.54 47.03 28.83
C SER A 93 -4.73 45.81 28.36
N THR A 94 -3.57 45.53 28.96
CA THR A 94 -2.68 44.44 28.56
C THR A 94 -2.32 43.52 29.72
N MET A 95 -2.58 42.23 29.53
CA MET A 95 -2.09 41.15 30.40
C MET A 95 -0.95 40.40 29.73
N ALA A 96 0.15 40.18 30.45
CA ALA A 96 1.27 39.36 30.02
C ALA A 96 1.18 37.94 30.61
N LEU A 97 1.77 37.00 29.88
CA LEU A 97 1.98 35.61 30.25
C LEU A 97 3.45 35.25 30.03
N ALA A 98 4.07 34.62 31.03
CA ALA A 98 5.42 34.09 30.93
C ALA A 98 5.37 32.56 31.10
N LEU A 99 5.72 31.84 30.03
CA LEU A 99 5.91 30.40 30.05
C LEU A 99 7.41 30.11 29.93
N ALA A 100 7.92 29.17 30.71
CA ALA A 100 9.31 28.74 30.66
C ALA A 100 9.42 27.24 30.43
N ASN A 101 10.54 26.82 29.83
CA ASN A 101 10.86 25.42 29.58
C ASN A 101 9.71 24.67 28.84
N LEU A 102 9.28 25.21 27.71
CA LEU A 102 8.18 24.66 26.93
C LEU A 102 8.55 23.29 26.34
N ASN A 103 7.64 22.33 26.49
CA ASN A 103 7.75 21.01 25.86
C ASN A 103 7.32 21.08 24.40
N GLY A 104 7.68 20.05 23.63
CA GLY A 104 7.21 19.88 22.25
C GLY A 104 5.68 19.87 22.16
N SER A 105 5.16 20.46 21.08
CA SER A 105 3.73 20.64 20.90
C SER A 105 2.97 19.33 20.85
N ARG A 106 1.78 19.31 21.46
CA ARG A 106 0.99 18.08 21.59
C ARG A 106 0.25 17.70 20.31
N GLN A 107 0.12 18.64 19.40
CA GLN A 107 -0.63 18.51 18.17
C GLN A 107 0.16 19.12 17.01
N GLN A 108 0.09 18.47 15.84
CA GLN A 108 0.80 18.96 14.65
C GLN A 108 0.30 20.32 14.14
N SER A 109 -0.94 20.70 14.48
CA SER A 109 -1.52 22.00 14.18
C SER A 109 -1.04 23.13 15.09
N GLY A 110 -0.14 22.87 16.05
CA GLY A 110 0.32 23.82 17.06
C GLY A 110 -0.62 23.89 18.26
N ASP A 111 -0.10 24.14 19.46
CA ASP A 111 -0.89 24.24 20.70
C ASP A 111 -1.73 25.52 20.75
N ASN A 112 -2.95 25.42 21.26
CA ASN A 112 -3.89 26.54 21.29
C ASN A 112 -3.68 27.39 22.56
N LEU A 113 -3.05 28.55 22.42
CA LEU A 113 -2.96 29.57 23.46
C LEU A 113 -4.10 30.58 23.29
N VAL A 114 -4.95 30.72 24.31
CA VAL A 114 -6.17 31.52 24.21
C VAL A 114 -6.27 32.48 25.39
N CYS A 115 -6.64 33.72 25.09
CA CYS A 115 -6.96 34.76 26.06
C CYS A 115 -8.48 34.87 26.21
N HIS A 116 -8.95 34.81 27.44
CA HIS A 116 -10.37 34.83 27.79
C HIS A 116 -10.69 36.06 28.63
N ALA A 117 -11.91 36.57 28.49
CA ALA A 117 -12.47 37.56 29.40
C ALA A 117 -12.94 36.91 30.71
N ARG A 118 -13.29 37.74 31.70
CA ARG A 118 -13.77 37.29 33.02
C ARG A 118 -15.01 36.40 32.94
N ASP A 119 -15.89 36.66 31.97
CA ASP A 119 -17.12 35.90 31.73
C ASP A 119 -16.90 34.57 30.98
N GLY A 120 -15.66 34.29 30.55
CA GLY A 120 -15.29 33.09 29.81
C GLY A 120 -15.44 33.19 28.30
N SER A 121 -15.78 34.36 27.76
CA SER A 121 -15.72 34.60 26.32
C SER A 121 -14.28 34.56 25.80
N ILE A 122 -14.10 33.99 24.62
CA ILE A 122 -12.80 33.94 23.93
C ILE A 122 -12.57 35.30 23.27
N LEU A 123 -11.50 35.99 23.66
CA LEU A 123 -11.15 37.30 23.11
C LEU A 123 -10.14 37.19 21.95
N ALA A 124 -9.15 36.31 22.08
CA ALA A 124 -8.11 36.10 21.09
C ALA A 124 -7.47 34.72 21.23
N GLY A 125 -6.93 34.19 20.12
CA GLY A 125 -6.22 32.91 20.07
C GLY A 125 -4.94 32.98 19.24
N SER A 126 -3.95 32.18 19.62
CA SER A 126 -2.67 32.02 18.92
C SER A 126 -2.25 30.54 18.95
N CYS A 127 -1.73 30.04 17.83
CA CYS A 127 -1.19 28.69 17.70
C CYS A 127 0.30 28.69 18.02
N LEU A 128 0.67 28.15 19.18
CA LEU A 128 2.05 27.99 19.60
C LEU A 128 2.67 26.73 18.97
N TYR A 129 3.77 26.88 18.24
CA TYR A 129 4.50 25.75 17.63
C TYR A 129 5.81 25.53 18.37
N VAL A 130 5.92 24.46 19.16
CA VAL A 130 7.17 24.13 19.87
C VAL A 130 7.71 22.80 19.36
N GLY A 131 8.97 22.78 18.96
CA GLY A 131 9.59 21.54 18.50
C GLY A 131 11.06 21.67 18.20
N LEU A 132 11.54 20.85 17.28
CA LEU A 132 12.94 20.78 16.87
C LEU A 132 13.08 21.05 15.37
N PRO A 133 14.20 21.64 14.92
CA PRO A 133 14.52 21.74 13.50
C PRO A 133 14.68 20.35 12.90
N PRO A 134 14.48 20.19 11.58
CA PRO A 134 14.64 18.90 10.94
C PRO A 134 16.11 18.47 10.97
N GLU A 135 16.34 17.18 11.19
CA GLU A 135 17.66 16.59 11.01
C GLU A 135 17.85 16.12 9.56
N LYS A 136 19.12 15.99 9.18
CA LYS A 136 19.56 15.58 7.85
C LYS A 136 18.98 14.19 7.48
N PRO A 137 18.16 14.08 6.42
CA PRO A 137 17.74 12.78 5.89
C PRO A 137 18.93 11.97 5.38
N PHE A 138 18.86 10.65 5.49
CA PHE A 138 19.95 9.75 5.10
C PHE A 138 19.42 8.44 4.49
N ASN A 139 20.34 7.55 4.08
CA ASN A 139 20.03 6.26 3.45
C ASN A 139 19.09 6.38 2.23
N ILE A 140 19.39 7.33 1.33
CA ILE A 140 18.67 7.42 0.07
C ILE A 140 19.02 6.18 -0.76
N SER A 141 18.00 5.42 -1.15
CA SER A 141 18.15 4.28 -2.06
C SER A 141 17.10 4.36 -3.15
N CYS A 142 17.52 4.20 -4.40
CA CYS A 142 16.64 4.25 -5.57
C CYS A 142 16.73 2.96 -6.38
N TRP A 143 15.66 2.66 -7.11
CA TRP A 143 15.61 1.59 -8.10
C TRP A 143 14.72 2.00 -9.28
N SER A 144 15.02 1.45 -10.45
CA SER A 144 14.28 1.68 -11.67
C SER A 144 13.68 0.38 -12.18
N ARG A 145 12.37 0.32 -12.36
CA ARG A 145 11.72 -0.83 -12.96
C ARG A 145 11.81 -0.71 -14.49
N ASN A 146 12.44 -1.69 -15.11
CA ASN A 146 12.54 -1.81 -16.56
C ASN A 146 13.14 -0.56 -17.25
N MET A 147 13.96 0.25 -16.54
CA MET A 147 14.53 1.54 -16.98
C MET A 147 13.52 2.65 -17.33
N LYS A 148 12.26 2.52 -16.93
CA LYS A 148 11.20 3.45 -17.36
C LYS A 148 10.88 4.49 -16.30
N ASP A 149 11.05 4.11 -15.05
CA ASP A 149 10.75 4.93 -13.89
C ASP A 149 11.94 5.00 -12.93
N LEU A 150 11.84 5.83 -11.90
CA LEU A 150 12.79 5.84 -10.80
C LEU A 150 12.00 6.02 -9.50
N THR A 151 12.14 5.05 -8.60
CA THR A 151 11.54 5.13 -7.27
C THR A 151 12.66 5.24 -6.25
N CYS A 152 12.54 6.21 -5.36
CA CYS A 152 13.52 6.45 -4.30
C CYS A 152 12.84 6.41 -2.93
N ARG A 153 13.56 5.93 -1.93
CA ARG A 153 13.18 5.99 -0.51
C ARG A 153 14.32 6.55 0.32
N TRP A 154 13.99 7.13 1.47
CA TRP A 154 14.98 7.65 2.42
C TRP A 154 14.51 7.41 3.86
N THR A 155 15.45 7.55 4.79
CA THR A 155 15.16 7.57 6.22
C THR A 155 15.12 9.02 6.70
N PRO A 156 14.06 9.44 7.43
CA PRO A 156 14.07 10.71 8.17
C PRO A 156 15.30 10.82 9.08
N GLY A 157 15.91 12.00 9.17
CA GLY A 157 17.09 12.20 10.02
C GLY A 157 16.80 12.00 11.51
N ALA A 158 15.64 12.48 11.96
CA ALA A 158 15.26 12.43 13.36
C ALA A 158 14.81 11.01 13.74
N HIS A 159 15.48 10.41 14.74
CA HIS A 159 15.05 9.14 15.36
C HIS A 159 13.78 9.31 16.24
N GLY A 160 13.19 10.50 16.29
CA GLY A 160 11.97 10.84 17.02
C GLY A 160 11.17 11.94 16.31
N GLU A 161 9.99 12.28 16.86
CA GLU A 161 9.15 13.34 16.31
C GLU A 161 9.77 14.73 16.56
N THR A 162 9.81 15.58 15.54
CA THR A 162 10.23 16.99 15.68
C THR A 162 9.18 17.84 16.40
N PHE A 163 8.03 17.25 16.75
CA PHE A 163 6.80 17.91 17.25
C PHE A 163 6.21 18.96 16.30
N LEU A 164 6.79 19.09 15.10
CA LEU A 164 6.36 20.02 14.06
C LEU A 164 6.10 19.24 12.78
N HIS A 165 5.08 19.65 12.03
CA HIS A 165 4.87 19.12 10.70
C HIS A 165 6.12 19.39 9.83
N THR A 166 6.74 18.31 9.36
CA THR A 166 8.00 18.36 8.60
C THR A 166 7.75 17.79 7.22
N ASN A 167 7.95 18.61 6.20
CA ASN A 167 7.80 18.22 4.80
C ASN A 167 9.13 17.72 4.24
N TYR A 168 9.09 16.63 3.47
CA TYR A 168 10.26 16.06 2.80
C TYR A 168 10.07 16.17 1.30
N SER A 169 10.98 16.88 0.64
CA SER A 169 10.96 17.05 -0.81
C SER A 169 12.17 16.36 -1.43
N LEU A 170 11.93 15.38 -2.30
CA LEU A 170 12.98 14.75 -3.10
C LEU A 170 13.27 15.63 -4.32
N LYS A 171 14.52 16.03 -4.44
CA LYS A 171 15.04 16.85 -5.53
C LYS A 171 15.97 16.02 -6.40
N TYR A 172 15.97 16.29 -7.70
CA TYR A 172 16.83 15.59 -8.64
C TYR A 172 17.19 16.45 -9.85
N LYS A 173 18.36 16.19 -10.43
CA LYS A 173 18.77 16.78 -11.71
C LYS A 173 19.77 15.91 -12.44
N LEU A 174 19.95 16.15 -13.73
CA LEU A 174 21.10 15.65 -14.46
C LEU A 174 22.35 16.39 -13.99
N ARG A 175 23.41 15.65 -13.66
CA ARG A 175 24.65 16.19 -13.07
C ARG A 175 25.26 17.36 -13.84
N TRP A 176 25.19 17.32 -15.18
CA TRP A 176 25.96 18.26 -16.02
C TRP A 176 25.15 19.42 -16.60
N TYR A 177 23.85 19.24 -16.83
CA TYR A 177 23.02 20.22 -17.56
C TYR A 177 21.54 20.18 -17.15
N GLY A 178 21.22 19.55 -16.03
CA GLY A 178 19.86 19.49 -15.50
C GLY A 178 19.52 20.67 -14.60
N GLN A 179 18.28 21.13 -14.67
CA GLN A 179 17.70 22.00 -13.65
C GLN A 179 17.24 21.17 -12.45
N ASP A 180 17.14 21.82 -11.29
CA ASP A 180 16.62 21.22 -10.08
C ASP A 180 15.12 20.90 -10.28
N ASN A 181 14.78 19.62 -10.31
CA ASN A 181 13.40 19.15 -10.35
C ASN A 181 12.95 18.70 -8.96
N THR A 182 11.66 18.76 -8.71
CA THR A 182 11.03 18.21 -7.51
C THR A 182 10.19 17.03 -7.90
N CYS A 183 10.32 15.92 -7.19
CA CYS A 183 9.44 14.78 -7.37
C CYS A 183 8.05 15.11 -6.80
N GLU A 184 6.99 14.70 -7.48
CA GLU A 184 5.60 15.06 -7.15
C GLU A 184 4.78 13.88 -6.60
N GLU A 185 5.17 12.64 -6.92
CA GLU A 185 4.41 11.44 -6.53
C GLU A 185 5.00 10.79 -5.27
N TYR A 186 4.61 11.32 -4.11
CA TYR A 186 5.04 10.80 -2.81
C TYR A 186 4.20 9.61 -2.34
N HIS A 187 4.78 8.83 -1.43
CA HIS A 187 4.12 7.75 -0.68
C HIS A 187 3.67 6.53 -1.50
N THR A 188 4.23 6.34 -2.69
CA THR A 188 3.90 5.24 -3.60
C THR A 188 4.28 3.86 -3.08
N VAL A 189 5.38 3.74 -2.32
CA VAL A 189 5.88 2.45 -1.78
C VAL A 189 6.06 2.54 -0.26
N GLY A 190 5.29 3.41 0.40
CA GLY A 190 5.31 3.63 1.84
C GLY A 190 5.68 5.06 2.24
N PRO A 191 5.83 5.35 3.54
CA PRO A 191 6.26 6.66 4.00
C PRO A 191 7.67 6.99 3.48
N HIS A 192 7.94 8.28 3.23
CA HIS A 192 9.27 8.75 2.80
C HIS A 192 9.80 8.09 1.51
N SER A 193 8.90 7.91 0.54
CA SER A 193 9.23 7.47 -0.81
C SER A 193 8.70 8.45 -1.84
N CYS A 194 9.34 8.51 -3.01
CA CYS A 194 8.87 9.26 -4.16
C CYS A 194 9.09 8.50 -5.48
N HIS A 195 8.17 8.67 -6.42
CA HIS A 195 8.18 8.02 -7.74
C HIS A 195 8.28 9.04 -8.87
N ILE A 196 9.20 8.79 -9.79
CA ILE A 196 9.40 9.59 -11.01
C ILE A 196 9.00 8.69 -12.19
N PRO A 197 7.84 8.93 -12.83
CA PRO A 197 7.23 7.93 -13.69
C PRO A 197 7.82 7.82 -15.10
N LYS A 198 8.47 8.87 -15.63
CA LYS A 198 8.93 8.95 -17.02
C LYS A 198 9.93 10.08 -17.26
N ASP A 199 10.29 10.26 -18.54
CA ASP A 199 11.15 11.34 -19.06
C ASP A 199 12.55 11.36 -18.41
N LEU A 200 13.03 10.15 -18.15
CA LEU A 200 14.31 9.86 -17.54
C LEU A 200 15.39 9.66 -18.61
N ALA A 201 16.56 10.25 -18.41
CA ALA A 201 17.70 10.11 -19.30
C ALA A 201 18.60 8.94 -18.86
N LEU A 202 18.89 8.04 -19.78
CA LEU A 202 19.86 6.96 -19.57
C LEU A 202 21.27 7.44 -19.93
N PHE A 203 22.30 6.74 -19.44
CA PHE A 203 23.72 7.04 -19.71
C PHE A 203 24.22 8.40 -19.18
N THR A 204 23.39 9.09 -18.41
CA THR A 204 23.73 10.36 -17.77
C THR A 204 23.43 10.26 -16.29
N PRO A 205 24.43 10.48 -15.40
CA PRO A 205 24.21 10.38 -13.98
C PRO A 205 23.30 11.50 -13.47
N TYR A 206 22.36 11.13 -12.61
CA TYR A 206 21.55 12.03 -11.81
C TYR A 206 22.25 12.37 -10.49
N GLU A 207 22.01 13.59 -10.00
CA GLU A 207 22.21 13.99 -8.62
C GLU A 207 20.85 14.04 -7.93
N ILE A 208 20.71 13.36 -6.81
CA ILE A 208 19.45 13.20 -6.07
C ILE A 208 19.70 13.53 -4.59
N TRP A 209 18.82 14.32 -4.00
CA TRP A 209 18.87 14.65 -2.57
C TRP A 209 17.48 14.88 -2.01
N VAL A 210 17.37 14.90 -0.69
CA VAL A 210 16.11 15.18 0.02
C VAL A 210 16.28 16.40 0.90
N GLU A 211 15.31 17.30 0.84
CA GLU A 211 15.18 18.47 1.69
C GLU A 211 14.06 18.25 2.70
N ALA A 212 14.41 18.23 3.99
CA ALA A 212 13.46 18.24 5.09
C ALA A 212 13.24 19.69 5.53
N THR A 213 11.99 20.13 5.63
CA THR A 213 11.64 21.52 5.97
C THR A 213 10.53 21.55 7.02
N ASN A 214 10.70 22.36 8.05
CA ASN A 214 9.64 22.67 9.01
C ASN A 214 9.73 24.16 9.42
N ARG A 215 8.88 24.59 10.35
CA ARG A 215 8.82 26.00 10.80
C ARG A 215 10.12 26.53 11.43
N LEU A 216 11.00 25.64 11.90
CA LEU A 216 12.28 25.99 12.54
C LEU A 216 13.49 25.94 11.58
N GLY A 217 13.32 25.45 10.36
CA GLY A 217 14.38 25.48 9.36
C GLY A 217 14.33 24.34 8.35
N SER A 218 15.47 24.13 7.69
CA SER A 218 15.64 23.10 6.67
C SER A 218 16.93 22.31 6.87
N ALA A 219 16.91 21.04 6.48
CA ALA A 219 18.07 20.16 6.46
C ALA A 219 18.10 19.36 5.15
N ARG A 220 19.30 19.19 4.60
CA ARG A 220 19.51 18.55 3.31
C ARG A 220 20.36 17.29 3.48
N SER A 221 19.94 16.21 2.84
CA SER A 221 20.70 14.96 2.76
C SER A 221 22.04 15.13 2.03
N ASP A 222 22.88 14.10 2.09
CA ASP A 222 23.95 13.97 1.10
C ASP A 222 23.37 13.78 -0.30
N VAL A 223 24.15 14.18 -1.31
CA VAL A 223 23.77 14.02 -2.71
C VAL A 223 24.14 12.61 -3.16
N LEU A 224 23.12 11.82 -3.49
CA LEU A 224 23.29 10.52 -4.15
C LEU A 224 23.51 10.76 -5.64
N THR A 225 24.56 10.14 -6.18
CA THR A 225 24.78 10.12 -7.63
C THR A 225 24.59 8.72 -8.18
N LEU A 226 23.73 8.59 -9.20
CA LEU A 226 23.51 7.32 -9.89
C LEU A 226 23.15 7.53 -11.35
N ASP A 227 23.56 6.59 -12.20
CA ASP A 227 22.89 6.37 -13.48
C ASP A 227 21.69 5.44 -13.25
N ILE A 228 20.63 5.58 -14.02
CA ILE A 228 19.47 4.70 -13.93
C ILE A 228 19.87 3.25 -14.21
N LEU A 229 20.82 3.05 -15.12
CA LEU A 229 21.35 1.73 -15.48
C LEU A 229 22.05 1.03 -14.31
N ASP A 230 22.49 1.77 -13.29
CA ASP A 230 23.13 1.22 -12.09
C ASP A 230 22.15 0.64 -11.08
N VAL A 231 20.85 0.94 -11.20
CA VAL A 231 19.82 0.62 -10.20
C VAL A 231 18.60 -0.08 -10.82
N VAL A 232 18.80 -0.77 -11.94
CA VAL A 232 17.73 -1.45 -12.67
C VAL A 232 17.25 -2.69 -11.92
N THR A 233 15.93 -2.84 -11.83
CA THR A 233 15.23 -4.08 -11.52
C THR A 233 14.21 -4.36 -12.62
N THR A 234 13.64 -5.57 -12.63
CA THR A 234 12.62 -5.96 -13.61
C THR A 234 11.43 -6.61 -12.92
N ASP A 235 10.36 -6.79 -13.69
CA ASP A 235 9.29 -7.67 -13.27
C ASP A 235 9.82 -9.11 -13.10
N PRO A 236 9.23 -9.90 -12.17
CA PRO A 236 9.55 -11.33 -12.06
C PRO A 236 9.29 -12.05 -13.39
N PRO A 237 9.99 -13.17 -13.67
CA PRO A 237 9.74 -13.98 -14.86
C PRO A 237 8.26 -14.37 -14.98
N PRO A 238 7.58 -14.02 -16.10
CA PRO A 238 6.21 -14.46 -16.34
C PRO A 238 6.15 -15.95 -16.74
N ASP A 239 4.94 -16.50 -16.70
CA ASP A 239 4.61 -17.82 -17.23
C ASP A 239 5.50 -18.95 -16.70
N VAL A 240 5.71 -18.98 -15.39
CA VAL A 240 6.45 -20.06 -14.72
C VAL A 240 5.61 -21.34 -14.73
N HIS A 241 6.08 -22.33 -15.48
CA HIS A 241 5.46 -23.65 -15.62
C HIS A 241 6.35 -24.74 -15.04
N VAL A 242 5.76 -25.63 -14.24
CA VAL A 242 6.43 -26.79 -13.67
C VAL A 242 5.72 -28.05 -14.16
N SER A 243 6.47 -28.99 -14.74
CA SER A 243 5.92 -30.24 -15.29
C SER A 243 6.82 -31.43 -14.98
N ARG A 244 6.24 -32.64 -15.02
CA ARG A 244 7.00 -33.89 -14.89
C ARG A 244 7.93 -34.09 -16.09
N VAL A 245 9.03 -34.80 -15.87
CA VAL A 245 9.93 -35.25 -16.93
C VAL A 245 9.65 -36.73 -17.20
N GLY A 246 8.68 -37.01 -18.06
CA GLY A 246 8.23 -38.38 -18.32
C GLY A 246 7.80 -39.10 -17.02
N GLY A 247 8.33 -40.30 -16.80
CA GLY A 247 8.11 -41.11 -15.59
C GLY A 247 9.17 -40.95 -14.50
N LEU A 248 10.09 -39.99 -14.60
CA LEU A 248 11.17 -39.82 -13.62
C LEU A 248 10.62 -39.33 -12.27
N GLU A 249 10.74 -40.18 -11.25
CA GLU A 249 10.15 -39.98 -9.91
C GLU A 249 10.86 -38.92 -9.07
N ASP A 250 12.08 -38.53 -9.45
CA ASP A 250 12.94 -37.62 -8.69
C ASP A 250 13.18 -36.30 -9.42
N GLN A 251 12.45 -36.03 -10.52
CA GLN A 251 12.71 -34.88 -11.39
C GLN A 251 11.47 -34.08 -11.78
N LEU A 252 11.65 -32.76 -11.86
CA LEU A 252 10.68 -31.81 -12.41
C LEU A 252 11.37 -30.86 -13.40
N SER A 253 10.68 -30.51 -14.48
CA SER A 253 11.09 -29.47 -15.43
C SER A 253 10.43 -28.16 -15.05
N VAL A 254 11.22 -27.10 -14.90
CA VAL A 254 10.78 -25.73 -14.68
C VAL A 254 11.06 -24.94 -15.96
N ARG A 255 10.08 -24.21 -16.48
CA ARG A 255 10.21 -23.33 -17.66
C ARG A 255 9.56 -21.99 -17.37
N TRP A 256 10.11 -20.92 -17.93
CA TRP A 256 9.59 -19.56 -17.77
C TRP A 256 9.87 -18.73 -19.03
N VAL A 257 9.26 -17.55 -19.10
CA VAL A 257 9.54 -16.57 -20.15
C VAL A 257 10.45 -15.48 -19.59
N SER A 258 11.41 -15.01 -20.40
CA SER A 258 12.23 -13.84 -20.04
C SER A 258 11.36 -12.58 -20.03
N PRO A 259 11.40 -11.76 -18.96
CA PRO A 259 10.72 -10.46 -18.92
C PRO A 259 10.99 -9.63 -20.18
N PRO A 260 9.98 -8.94 -20.76
CA PRO A 260 10.14 -8.21 -22.01
C PRO A 260 11.30 -7.19 -22.01
N ALA A 261 11.55 -6.53 -20.87
CA ALA A 261 12.63 -5.56 -20.72
C ALA A 261 14.04 -6.17 -20.87
N LEU A 262 14.19 -7.48 -20.61
CA LEU A 262 15.46 -8.20 -20.70
C LEU A 262 15.72 -8.79 -22.10
N LYS A 263 14.79 -8.58 -23.05
CA LYS A 263 14.99 -8.99 -24.45
C LYS A 263 15.73 -7.93 -25.26
N ASP A 264 15.98 -6.77 -24.67
CA ASP A 264 16.77 -5.71 -25.26
C ASP A 264 18.27 -6.08 -25.23
N PHE A 265 19.03 -5.66 -26.25
CA PHE A 265 20.46 -5.98 -26.40
C PHE A 265 21.32 -5.40 -25.26
N LEU A 266 20.77 -4.46 -24.51
CA LEU A 266 21.42 -3.81 -23.36
C LEU A 266 21.61 -4.75 -22.16
N PHE A 267 20.94 -5.91 -22.11
CA PHE A 267 20.89 -6.77 -20.91
C PHE A 267 21.32 -8.20 -21.15
N GLN A 268 21.95 -8.77 -20.14
CA GLN A 268 21.93 -10.20 -19.90
C GLN A 268 21.09 -10.48 -18.65
N ALA A 269 20.52 -11.68 -18.53
CA ALA A 269 19.71 -12.07 -17.38
C ALA A 269 20.26 -13.32 -16.71
N LYS A 270 20.38 -13.30 -15.38
CA LYS A 270 20.57 -14.49 -14.56
C LYS A 270 19.28 -14.82 -13.85
N TYR A 271 19.00 -16.10 -13.71
CA TYR A 271 17.82 -16.57 -12.97
C TYR A 271 18.22 -17.34 -11.72
N GLN A 272 17.38 -17.22 -10.71
CA GLN A 272 17.45 -18.01 -9.49
C GLN A 272 16.11 -18.71 -9.29
N ILE A 273 16.17 -19.98 -8.91
CA ILE A 273 14.99 -20.79 -8.62
C ILE A 273 15.00 -21.10 -7.12
N ARG A 274 13.84 -21.00 -6.48
CA ARG A 274 13.63 -21.59 -5.16
C ARG A 274 12.47 -22.56 -5.18
N TYR A 275 12.60 -23.64 -4.42
CA TYR A 275 11.54 -24.65 -4.31
C TYR A 275 11.45 -25.21 -2.90
N ARG A 276 10.24 -25.64 -2.51
CA ARG A 276 9.96 -26.28 -1.23
C ARG A 276 8.81 -27.26 -1.34
N VAL A 277 8.69 -28.16 -0.37
CA VAL A 277 7.48 -28.97 -0.20
C VAL A 277 6.44 -28.19 0.60
N GLU A 278 5.16 -28.59 0.52
CA GLU A 278 4.03 -27.90 1.17
C GLU A 278 4.27 -27.65 2.66
N ASP A 279 4.66 -28.70 3.39
CA ASP A 279 4.85 -28.68 4.84
C ASP A 279 6.17 -28.04 5.31
N SER A 280 7.04 -27.65 4.38
CA SER A 280 8.33 -27.03 4.71
C SER A 280 8.23 -25.52 4.67
N VAL A 281 8.77 -24.86 5.68
CA VAL A 281 9.04 -23.40 5.66
C VAL A 281 10.33 -23.08 4.91
N ASP A 282 11.27 -24.03 4.88
CA ASP A 282 12.58 -23.85 4.28
C ASP A 282 12.53 -23.99 2.76
N TRP A 283 13.14 -23.01 2.07
CA TRP A 283 13.32 -23.00 0.63
C TRP A 283 14.69 -23.56 0.27
N LYS A 284 14.72 -24.50 -0.68
CA LYS A 284 15.94 -24.89 -1.39
C LYS A 284 16.15 -23.95 -2.57
N VAL A 285 17.39 -23.52 -2.79
CA VAL A 285 17.74 -22.51 -3.81
C VAL A 285 18.69 -23.11 -4.84
N VAL A 286 18.47 -22.74 -6.10
CA VAL A 286 19.38 -22.96 -7.23
C VAL A 286 19.83 -21.57 -7.70
N ASP A 287 21.07 -21.21 -7.37
CA ASP A 287 21.54 -19.82 -7.36
C ASP A 287 21.79 -19.19 -8.73
N ASP A 288 22.31 -19.95 -9.70
CA ASP A 288 22.67 -19.41 -11.02
C ASP A 288 22.24 -20.38 -12.12
N VAL A 289 21.12 -20.06 -12.78
CA VAL A 289 20.67 -20.77 -14.00
C VAL A 289 21.12 -20.03 -15.28
N SER A 290 22.07 -19.08 -15.15
CA SER A 290 22.55 -18.26 -16.27
C SER A 290 21.38 -17.61 -17.03
N ASN A 291 21.51 -17.42 -18.34
CA ASN A 291 20.47 -16.89 -19.22
C ASN A 291 19.53 -17.97 -19.80
N GLN A 292 19.39 -19.11 -19.12
CA GLN A 292 18.46 -20.16 -19.55
C GLN A 292 17.04 -19.83 -19.13
N THR A 293 16.06 -20.27 -19.91
CA THR A 293 14.62 -20.13 -19.61
C THR A 293 13.98 -21.45 -19.17
N SER A 294 14.81 -22.45 -18.89
CA SER A 294 14.37 -23.74 -18.38
C SER A 294 15.44 -24.39 -17.52
N CYS A 295 15.03 -25.13 -16.48
CA CYS A 295 15.92 -25.89 -15.61
C CYS A 295 15.26 -27.22 -15.22
N ARG A 296 16.06 -28.27 -15.03
CA ARG A 296 15.60 -29.54 -14.44
C ARG A 296 16.02 -29.58 -12.98
N LEU A 297 15.04 -29.72 -12.09
CA LEU A 297 15.27 -30.01 -10.68
C LEU A 297 15.38 -31.53 -10.51
N ALA A 298 16.43 -32.01 -9.86
CA ALA A 298 16.69 -33.42 -9.61
C ALA A 298 16.89 -33.71 -8.10
N GLY A 299 16.88 -34.99 -7.71
CA GLY A 299 16.99 -35.38 -6.30
C GLY A 299 15.75 -35.04 -5.47
N LEU A 300 14.58 -34.98 -6.12
CA LEU A 300 13.30 -34.75 -5.48
C LEU A 300 12.74 -36.05 -4.90
N LYS A 301 11.88 -35.94 -3.89
CA LYS A 301 11.20 -37.09 -3.29
C LYS A 301 10.08 -37.56 -4.23
N PRO A 302 9.94 -38.87 -4.50
CA PRO A 302 8.80 -39.41 -5.25
C PRO A 302 7.45 -39.07 -4.62
N GLY A 303 6.41 -38.93 -5.45
CA GLY A 303 5.03 -38.71 -5.03
C GLY A 303 4.80 -37.43 -4.22
N THR A 304 5.69 -36.44 -4.32
CA THR A 304 5.72 -35.25 -3.45
C THR A 304 5.39 -34.00 -4.25
N VAL A 305 4.57 -33.11 -3.69
CA VAL A 305 4.22 -31.80 -4.27
C VAL A 305 5.29 -30.78 -3.92
N TYR A 306 5.79 -30.08 -4.94
CA TYR A 306 6.75 -28.99 -4.81
C TYR A 306 6.15 -27.68 -5.28
N PHE A 307 6.35 -26.62 -4.51
CA PHE A 307 6.11 -25.24 -4.91
C PHE A 307 7.42 -24.64 -5.40
N VAL A 308 7.40 -23.99 -6.56
CA VAL A 308 8.56 -23.42 -7.24
C VAL A 308 8.31 -21.95 -7.55
N GLN A 309 9.33 -21.13 -7.36
CA GLN A 309 9.34 -19.72 -7.76
C GLN A 309 10.65 -19.41 -8.48
N VAL A 310 10.58 -18.47 -9.42
CA VAL A 310 11.74 -18.00 -10.19
C VAL A 310 11.83 -16.49 -10.04
N ARG A 311 13.05 -15.96 -9.94
CA ARG A 311 13.33 -14.53 -10.06
C ARG A 311 14.49 -14.29 -11.00
N CYS A 312 14.65 -13.06 -11.48
CA CYS A 312 15.72 -12.70 -12.40
C CYS A 312 16.54 -11.52 -11.89
N ASN A 313 17.77 -11.42 -12.37
CA ASN A 313 18.66 -10.29 -12.15
C ASN A 313 19.15 -9.79 -13.52
N PRO A 314 18.90 -8.50 -13.88
CA PRO A 314 19.58 -7.87 -15.00
C PRO A 314 21.07 -7.74 -14.68
N PHE A 315 21.91 -8.53 -15.32
CA PHE A 315 23.36 -8.46 -15.16
C PHE A 315 24.01 -8.09 -16.49
N GLY A 316 25.24 -7.54 -16.44
CA GLY A 316 25.94 -7.13 -17.67
C GLY A 316 25.20 -6.05 -18.45
N ILE A 317 24.66 -5.06 -17.74
CA ILE A 317 23.93 -3.92 -18.33
C ILE A 317 24.92 -3.07 -19.12
N TYR A 318 24.69 -2.90 -20.42
CA TYR A 318 25.56 -2.07 -21.25
C TYR A 318 25.61 -0.62 -20.72
N GLY A 319 26.82 -0.11 -20.47
CA GLY A 319 27.01 1.21 -19.88
C GLY A 319 27.03 1.27 -18.35
N SER A 320 26.74 0.16 -17.65
CA SER A 320 26.91 0.06 -16.20
C SER A 320 27.99 -0.96 -15.82
N LYS A 321 28.69 -0.68 -14.71
CA LYS A 321 29.63 -1.63 -14.08
C LYS A 321 28.99 -2.41 -12.93
N LYS A 322 27.73 -2.09 -12.58
CA LYS A 322 27.02 -2.72 -11.47
C LYS A 322 26.10 -3.82 -12.00
N ALA A 323 25.95 -4.88 -11.22
CA ALA A 323 24.85 -5.80 -11.41
C ALA A 323 23.55 -5.12 -10.99
N GLY A 324 22.46 -5.43 -11.68
CA GLY A 324 21.15 -4.93 -11.31
C GLY A 324 20.61 -5.57 -10.05
N ILE A 325 19.43 -5.13 -9.67
CA ILE A 325 18.72 -5.55 -8.48
C ILE A 325 17.83 -6.74 -8.84
N TRP A 326 17.90 -7.81 -8.05
CA TRP A 326 17.03 -8.97 -8.20
C TRP A 326 15.56 -8.57 -8.21
N SER A 327 14.79 -9.12 -9.15
CA SER A 327 13.34 -8.98 -9.16
C SER A 327 12.74 -9.61 -7.90
N GLU A 328 11.48 -9.27 -7.65
CA GLU A 328 10.63 -10.08 -6.79
C GLU A 328 10.55 -11.53 -7.29
N TRP A 329 10.13 -12.42 -6.41
CA TRP A 329 9.84 -13.81 -6.80
C TRP A 329 8.55 -13.88 -7.62
N SER A 330 8.53 -14.75 -8.63
CA SER A 330 7.31 -15.07 -9.37
C SER A 330 6.22 -15.61 -8.44
N HIS A 331 4.98 -15.64 -8.92
CA HIS A 331 3.93 -16.40 -8.25
C HIS A 331 4.36 -17.87 -8.09
N PRO A 332 4.00 -18.53 -6.97
CA PRO A 332 4.37 -19.92 -6.73
C PRO A 332 3.58 -20.85 -7.65
N THR A 333 4.30 -21.71 -8.39
CA THR A 333 3.72 -22.76 -9.24
C THR A 333 4.00 -24.13 -8.64
N ALA A 334 3.01 -25.02 -8.63
CA ALA A 334 3.13 -26.34 -8.02
C ALA A 334 3.09 -27.48 -9.04
N ALA A 335 3.87 -28.53 -8.79
CA ALA A 335 3.76 -29.82 -9.47
C ALA A 335 4.17 -30.96 -8.53
N SER A 336 3.67 -32.17 -8.80
CA SER A 336 4.09 -33.37 -8.06
C SER A 336 4.98 -34.26 -8.90
N THR A 337 6.00 -34.83 -8.26
CA THR A 337 6.78 -35.93 -8.84
C THR A 337 5.91 -37.20 -8.99
N PRO A 338 6.20 -38.06 -9.98
CA PRO A 338 5.60 -39.39 -10.06
C PRO A 338 5.79 -40.18 -8.76
N ARG A 339 4.83 -41.06 -8.45
CA ARG A 339 4.94 -42.00 -7.33
C ARG A 339 5.81 -43.18 -7.74
N SER A 340 6.49 -43.78 -6.76
CA SER A 340 7.25 -45.00 -7.00
C SER A 340 6.35 -46.18 -7.28
N GLU A 341 6.39 -46.67 -8.52
CA GLU A 341 5.83 -47.98 -8.86
C GLU A 341 6.83 -49.05 -8.45
N ARG A 342 6.86 -49.41 -7.16
CA ARG A 342 7.44 -50.71 -6.78
C ARG A 342 6.44 -51.78 -7.21
N PRO A 343 6.79 -52.69 -8.13
CA PRO A 343 6.00 -53.90 -8.32
C PRO A 343 6.13 -54.67 -7.00
N GLY A 344 5.06 -54.72 -6.21
CA GLY A 344 4.95 -55.77 -5.20
C GLY A 344 4.98 -57.13 -5.92
N PRO A 345 5.40 -58.22 -5.24
CA PRO A 345 5.29 -59.57 -5.79
C PRO A 345 3.79 -59.90 -5.95
N GLY A 346 3.24 -59.55 -7.10
CA GLY A 346 1.81 -59.52 -7.35
C GLY A 346 1.50 -58.73 -8.60
N GLY A 347 2.19 -59.06 -9.70
CA GLY A 347 1.87 -58.53 -11.03
C GLY A 347 0.46 -58.97 -11.44
N GLY A 348 -0.52 -58.09 -11.20
CA GLY A 348 -1.82 -58.15 -11.83
C GLY A 348 -1.88 -57.05 -12.89
N ALA A 349 -1.63 -57.41 -14.13
CA ALA A 349 -1.99 -56.57 -15.27
C ALA A 349 -3.52 -56.37 -15.24
N CYS A 350 -3.98 -55.15 -15.01
CA CYS A 350 -5.40 -54.82 -15.13
C CYS A 350 -5.76 -54.69 -16.62
N GLU A 351 -6.27 -55.77 -17.20
CA GLU A 351 -7.13 -55.69 -18.37
C GLU A 351 -8.36 -54.83 -18.06
N PRO A 352 -8.84 -53.98 -18.99
CA PRO A 352 -10.02 -53.15 -18.76
C PRO A 352 -11.29 -54.00 -18.89
N ARG A 353 -11.71 -54.63 -17.79
CA ARG A 353 -13.09 -55.10 -17.66
C ARG A 353 -13.98 -53.94 -17.24
N GLY A 354 -14.96 -53.64 -18.09
CA GLY A 354 -15.99 -52.64 -17.83
C GLY A 354 -16.72 -52.92 -16.51
N GLY A 355 -16.87 -51.88 -15.70
CA GLY A 355 -17.59 -51.92 -14.43
C GLY A 355 -17.28 -50.71 -13.54
N GLU A 356 -18.16 -49.72 -13.60
CA GLU A 356 -18.40 -48.59 -12.68
C GLU A 356 -17.23 -47.70 -12.15
N PRO A 357 -17.28 -46.37 -12.39
CA PRO A 357 -16.25 -45.46 -11.91
C PRO A 357 -16.45 -45.10 -10.43
N SER A 358 -15.50 -45.49 -9.58
CA SER A 358 -15.36 -44.92 -8.23
C SER A 358 -15.01 -43.42 -8.35
N SER A 359 -16.05 -42.59 -8.30
CA SER A 359 -15.92 -41.14 -8.35
C SER A 359 -15.49 -40.62 -6.98
N GLY A 360 -14.21 -40.24 -6.84
CA GLY A 360 -13.73 -39.55 -5.65
C GLY A 360 -14.54 -38.27 -5.35
N PRO A 361 -14.52 -37.77 -4.10
CA PRO A 361 -15.35 -36.64 -3.65
C PRO A 361 -15.23 -35.42 -4.56
N VAL A 362 -14.01 -35.11 -5.00
CA VAL A 362 -13.69 -33.99 -5.90
C VAL A 362 -14.29 -34.16 -7.30
N ARG A 363 -14.30 -35.39 -7.85
CA ARG A 363 -14.94 -35.66 -9.16
C ARG A 363 -16.46 -35.59 -9.07
N ARG A 364 -17.04 -35.97 -7.92
CA ARG A 364 -18.48 -35.88 -7.67
C ARG A 364 -18.93 -34.43 -7.55
N GLU A 365 -18.19 -33.60 -6.81
CA GLU A 365 -18.43 -32.16 -6.72
C GLU A 365 -18.29 -31.46 -8.06
N LEU A 366 -17.24 -31.78 -8.84
CA LEU A 366 -17.03 -31.18 -10.16
C LEU A 366 -18.18 -31.52 -11.12
N LYS A 367 -18.68 -32.77 -11.11
CA LYS A 367 -19.86 -33.16 -11.89
C LYS A 367 -21.13 -32.42 -11.44
N GLN A 368 -21.33 -32.24 -10.14
CA GLN A 368 -22.48 -31.49 -9.62
C GLN A 368 -22.41 -30.01 -9.98
N PHE A 369 -21.24 -29.39 -9.90
CA PHE A 369 -21.02 -28.00 -10.30
C PHE A 369 -21.25 -27.78 -11.80
N LEU A 370 -20.68 -28.63 -12.66
CA LEU A 370 -20.89 -28.56 -14.12
C LEU A 370 -22.35 -28.82 -14.51
N GLY A 371 -23.03 -29.75 -13.81
CA GLY A 371 -24.46 -30.00 -14.00
C GLY A 371 -25.35 -28.83 -13.57
N TRP A 372 -24.98 -28.14 -12.48
CA TRP A 372 -25.65 -26.91 -12.04
C TRP A 372 -25.42 -25.75 -13.01
N LEU A 373 -24.18 -25.57 -13.50
CA LEU A 373 -23.86 -24.57 -14.52
C LEU A 373 -24.72 -24.73 -15.77
N LYS A 374 -24.90 -25.96 -16.27
CA LYS A 374 -25.73 -26.24 -17.46
C LYS A 374 -27.21 -25.84 -17.27
N LYS A 375 -27.71 -25.79 -16.03
CA LYS A 375 -29.09 -25.41 -15.70
C LYS A 375 -29.28 -23.93 -15.39
N HIS A 376 -28.23 -23.27 -14.89
CA HIS A 376 -28.32 -21.91 -14.33
C HIS A 376 -27.49 -20.86 -15.08
N ALA A 377 -26.63 -21.27 -16.01
CA ALA A 377 -25.82 -20.37 -16.83
C ALA A 377 -25.78 -20.85 -18.29
N TYR A 378 -26.42 -20.09 -19.18
CA TYR A 378 -26.25 -20.28 -20.62
C TYR A 378 -25.05 -19.44 -21.07
N CYS A 379 -23.94 -20.10 -21.41
CA CYS A 379 -22.67 -19.53 -21.90
C CYS A 379 -22.09 -18.38 -21.03
N SER A 380 -21.20 -18.73 -20.09
CA SER A 380 -20.36 -17.74 -19.40
C SER A 380 -18.99 -18.32 -19.04
N ASN A 381 -17.95 -17.48 -19.07
CA ASN A 381 -16.61 -17.83 -18.59
C ASN A 381 -16.66 -18.30 -17.12
N LEU A 382 -16.01 -19.42 -16.80
CA LEU A 382 -15.88 -19.88 -15.42
C LEU A 382 -15.20 -18.79 -14.58
N SER A 383 -15.86 -18.37 -13.50
CA SER A 383 -15.29 -17.43 -12.54
C SER A 383 -15.48 -17.94 -11.12
N PHE A 384 -14.61 -17.52 -10.20
CA PHE A 384 -14.71 -17.88 -8.78
C PHE A 384 -16.07 -17.50 -8.16
N ARG A 385 -16.69 -16.40 -8.64
CA ARG A 385 -18.02 -15.95 -8.18
C ARG A 385 -19.13 -16.96 -8.49
N LEU A 386 -19.07 -17.65 -9.64
CA LEU A 386 -20.05 -18.68 -10.01
C LEU A 386 -19.92 -19.94 -9.15
N TYR A 387 -18.68 -20.29 -8.77
CA TYR A 387 -18.42 -21.41 -7.87
C TYR A 387 -18.96 -21.15 -6.46
N ASP A 388 -18.77 -19.94 -5.92
CA ASP A 388 -19.30 -19.54 -4.61
C ASP A 388 -20.84 -19.53 -4.57
N GLN A 389 -21.49 -19.07 -5.65
CA GLN A 389 -22.95 -19.13 -5.77
C GLN A 389 -23.48 -20.56 -5.74
N TRP A 390 -22.82 -21.49 -6.43
CA TRP A 390 -23.16 -22.91 -6.39
C TRP A 390 -22.98 -23.52 -4.99
N ARG A 391 -21.87 -23.21 -4.31
CA ARG A 391 -21.60 -23.68 -2.94
C ARG A 391 -22.68 -23.21 -1.95
N ALA A 392 -23.10 -21.95 -2.06
CA ALA A 392 -24.18 -21.39 -1.25
C ALA A 392 -25.53 -22.06 -1.55
N TRP A 393 -25.81 -22.39 -2.82
CA TRP A 393 -27.00 -23.14 -3.23
C TRP A 393 -27.03 -24.56 -2.64
N MET A 394 -25.89 -25.27 -2.69
CA MET A 394 -25.75 -26.61 -2.09
C MET A 394 -26.06 -26.58 -0.59
N GLN A 395 -25.54 -25.62 0.15
CA GLN A 395 -25.80 -25.51 1.60
C GLN A 395 -27.26 -25.20 1.93
N LYS A 396 -27.95 -24.39 1.11
CA LYS A 396 -29.39 -24.13 1.29
C LYS A 396 -30.24 -25.38 0.99
N SER A 397 -29.89 -26.14 -0.05
CA SER A 397 -30.58 -27.39 -0.44
C SER A 397 -30.45 -28.50 0.63
N HIS A 398 -29.29 -28.63 1.26
CA HIS A 398 -29.11 -29.56 2.38
C HIS A 398 -29.93 -29.16 3.62
N LYS A 399 -30.19 -27.85 3.81
CA LYS A 399 -30.97 -27.35 4.94
C LYS A 399 -32.47 -27.62 4.79
N THR A 400 -33.01 -27.56 3.57
CA THR A 400 -34.40 -27.95 3.28
C THR A 400 -34.59 -29.47 3.34
N ARG A 401 -33.60 -30.26 2.90
CA ARG A 401 -33.70 -31.74 2.97
C ARG A 401 -33.71 -32.30 4.40
N ASN A 402 -33.01 -31.65 5.33
CA ASN A 402 -33.00 -32.06 6.74
C ASN A 402 -34.24 -31.61 7.52
N GLN A 403 -35.07 -30.71 6.97
CA GLN A 403 -36.35 -30.34 7.59
C GLN A 403 -37.48 -31.34 7.25
N ASP A 404 -37.44 -31.97 6.07
CA ASP A 404 -38.42 -33.00 5.68
C ASP A 404 -38.17 -34.39 6.32
N GLU A 405 -36.91 -34.73 6.67
CA GLU A 405 -36.61 -36.03 7.33
C GLU A 405 -36.81 -36.02 8.86
N GLY A 406 -37.11 -34.86 9.47
CA GLY A 406 -37.33 -34.72 10.92
C GLY A 406 -38.74 -35.07 11.42
N ILE A 407 -39.69 -35.42 10.54
CA ILE A 407 -41.11 -35.60 10.89
C ILE A 407 -41.51 -37.10 10.98
N LEU A 408 -40.64 -38.04 10.62
CA LEU A 408 -40.96 -39.48 10.61
C LEU A 408 -39.88 -40.34 11.30
N SER A 409 -39.77 -40.26 12.63
CA SER A 409 -39.51 -41.44 13.49
C SER A 409 -39.45 -41.07 14.98
N SER A 410 -40.60 -41.14 15.66
CA SER A 410 -40.61 -41.38 17.11
C SER A 410 -41.69 -42.40 17.42
N GLY A 411 -41.30 -43.55 17.97
CA GLY A 411 -42.24 -44.53 18.50
C GLY A 411 -41.81 -45.99 18.37
N ARG A 412 -41.11 -46.48 19.41
CA ARG A 412 -41.14 -47.84 20.02
C ARG A 412 -39.80 -48.60 20.05
N ARG A 413 -39.16 -48.52 21.22
CA ARG A 413 -38.46 -49.61 21.95
C ARG A 413 -38.68 -49.31 23.45
N GLY A 414 -38.98 -50.24 24.35
CA GLY A 414 -39.18 -51.68 24.29
C GLY A 414 -39.57 -52.18 25.68
N ALA A 415 -39.83 -53.47 25.84
CA ALA A 415 -39.83 -54.14 27.15
C ALA A 415 -39.71 -55.66 26.95
N ALA A 416 -38.57 -56.25 27.32
CA ALA A 416 -38.46 -57.64 27.74
C ALA A 416 -37.08 -57.92 28.34
N ARG A 417 -37.02 -58.11 29.67
CA ARG A 417 -36.30 -59.20 30.36
C ARG A 417 -36.48 -59.05 31.88
N GLY A 418 -37.21 -59.99 32.48
CA GLY A 418 -37.19 -60.22 33.93
C GLY A 418 -36.06 -61.18 34.32
N PRO A 419 -35.67 -61.25 35.61
CA PRO A 419 -34.66 -62.17 36.09
C PRO A 419 -35.26 -63.48 36.62
N ALA A 420 -34.43 -64.52 36.65
CA ALA A 420 -34.71 -65.81 37.25
C ALA A 420 -34.57 -65.77 38.78
N ARG A 421 -35.69 -65.99 39.49
CA ARG A 421 -35.92 -67.02 40.53
C ARG A 421 -37.21 -66.70 41.28
#